data_AF-A0A840V7Y3-F1
#
_entry.id   AF-A0A840V7Y3-F1
#
_cell.length_a   1.000
_cell.length_b   1.000
_cell.length_c   1.000
_cell.angle_alpha   90.00
_cell.angle_beta   90.00
_cell.angle_gamma   90.00
#
_symmetry.space_group_name_H-M   'P 1'
#
loop_
_entity.id
_entity.type
_entity.pdbx_description
1 polymer ?
#
loop_
_entity_poly.entity_id
_entity_poly.type
_entity_poly.pdbx_seq_one_letter_code
_entity_poly.pdbx_strand_id
1 'polypeptide(L)'
;MSHPYQALIVERHKHPLHAGKPAHFDAQGQGENPICGDAVHVYVSRKGMDVYYETEGCAIMNASADLMADAVAGKTPEQVEQLHHDFEKLVTTGEENPDLGELNALAGLAAYSSRIRCATLPWSALAEALHHV
;
A
#
# COMPACT_ATOMS: atom_id res chain seq x y z
N MET A 1 3.74 -25.14 7.98
CA MET A 1 3.51 -24.86 6.55
C MET A 1 3.39 -23.35 6.43
N SER A 2 4.40 -22.67 5.90
CA SER A 2 4.36 -21.23 5.66
C SER A 2 3.32 -20.97 4.58
N HIS A 3 2.27 -20.23 4.92
CA HIS A 3 1.22 -19.88 3.98
C HIS A 3 1.85 -18.99 2.88
N PRO A 4 1.64 -19.28 1.58
CA PRO A 4 2.31 -18.55 0.48
C PRO A 4 2.16 -17.03 0.57
N TYR A 5 1.07 -16.55 1.16
CA TYR A 5 0.81 -15.14 1.46
C TYR A 5 1.80 -14.50 2.43
N GLN A 6 2.24 -15.21 3.48
CA GLN A 6 3.28 -14.70 4.37
C GLN A 6 4.63 -14.60 3.65
N ALA A 7 4.90 -15.51 2.71
CA ALA A 7 6.11 -15.45 1.91
C ALA A 7 6.10 -14.21 1.00
N LEU A 8 4.95 -13.86 0.41
CA LEU A 8 4.84 -12.66 -0.42
C LEU A 8 5.08 -11.36 0.37
N ILE A 9 4.52 -11.21 1.57
CA ILE A 9 4.79 -10.04 2.42
C ILE A 9 6.28 -9.92 2.72
N VAL A 10 6.94 -11.03 3.06
CA VAL A 10 8.39 -11.04 3.34
C VAL A 10 9.19 -10.73 2.08
N GLU A 11 8.78 -11.25 0.93
CA GLU A 11 9.45 -11.01 -0.35
C GLU A 11 9.38 -9.54 -0.74
N ARG A 12 8.17 -8.98 -0.75
CA ARG A 12 7.92 -7.56 -1.07
C ARG A 12 8.62 -6.61 -0.10
N HIS A 13 8.77 -7.03 1.15
CA HIS A 13 9.55 -6.27 2.11
C HIS A 13 11.07 -6.31 1.83
N LYS A 14 11.61 -7.48 1.47
CA LYS A 14 13.05 -7.66 1.24
C LYS A 14 13.52 -7.16 -0.13
N HIS A 15 12.65 -7.29 -1.12
CA HIS A 15 12.91 -6.99 -2.52
C HIS A 15 11.78 -6.13 -3.08
N PRO A 16 11.57 -4.91 -2.55
CA PRO A 16 10.54 -4.01 -3.06
C PRO A 16 10.87 -3.58 -4.49
N LEU A 17 9.84 -3.49 -5.33
CA LEU A 17 9.96 -3.09 -6.73
C LEU A 17 9.84 -1.57 -6.92
N HIS A 18 9.12 -0.89 -6.02
CA HIS A 18 8.75 0.53 -6.15
C HIS A 18 9.37 1.44 -5.08
N ALA A 19 10.32 0.93 -4.30
CA ALA A 19 10.99 1.70 -3.27
C ALA A 19 11.92 2.78 -3.84
N GLY A 20 11.93 3.93 -3.18
CA GLY A 20 12.77 5.09 -3.48
C GLY A 20 11.99 6.28 -4.02
N LYS A 21 12.70 7.40 -4.16
CA LYS A 21 12.17 8.63 -4.74
C LYS A 21 12.48 8.70 -6.25
N PRO A 22 11.48 8.85 -7.12
CA PRO A 22 11.70 9.00 -8.55
C PRO A 22 12.23 10.41 -8.85
N ALA A 23 12.96 10.56 -9.96
CA ALA A 23 13.48 11.86 -10.40
C ALA A 23 12.37 12.85 -10.79
N HIS A 24 11.23 12.32 -11.26
CA HIS A 24 10.06 13.10 -11.66
C HIS A 24 8.80 12.47 -11.07
N PHE A 25 7.90 13.30 -10.54
CA PHE A 25 6.58 12.93 -10.06
C PHE A 25 5.64 14.15 -10.20
N ASP A 26 4.35 13.89 -10.35
CA ASP A 26 3.32 14.91 -10.56
C ASP A 26 2.60 15.29 -9.25
N ALA A 27 2.55 14.36 -8.29
CA ALA A 27 1.96 14.57 -6.97
C ALA A 27 2.71 13.77 -5.90
N GLN A 28 2.52 14.15 -4.64
CA GLN A 28 3.08 13.44 -3.50
C GLN A 28 2.13 13.53 -2.30
N GLY A 29 2.24 12.56 -1.40
CA GLY A 29 1.47 12.51 -0.15
C GLY A 29 2.30 11.89 0.96
N GLN A 30 1.88 12.08 2.20
CA GLN A 30 2.61 11.61 3.36
C GLN A 30 1.70 11.07 4.45
N GLY A 31 2.14 10.01 5.10
CA GLY A 31 1.42 9.40 6.22
C GLY A 31 2.36 9.16 7.38
N GLU A 32 1.94 9.54 8.58
CA GLU A 32 2.65 9.22 9.81
C GLU A 32 1.72 8.47 10.77
N ASN A 33 2.29 7.49 11.46
CA ASN A 33 1.66 6.83 12.60
C ASN A 33 2.53 7.00 13.86
N PRO A 34 2.29 8.06 14.67
CA PRO A 34 3.14 8.40 15.81
C PRO A 34 3.13 7.35 16.94
N ILE A 35 2.21 6.37 16.89
CA ILE A 35 2.14 5.30 17.89
C ILE A 35 3.28 4.28 17.70
N CYS A 36 3.67 4.00 16.46
CA CYS A 36 4.73 3.05 16.13
C CYS A 36 5.97 3.73 15.53
N GLY A 37 5.92 5.03 15.26
CA GLY A 37 6.98 5.77 14.58
C GLY A 37 7.04 5.47 13.09
N ASP A 38 6.00 4.87 12.52
CA ASP A 38 5.98 4.57 11.10
C ASP A 38 5.71 5.85 10.29
N ALA A 39 6.43 6.03 9.17
CA ALA A 39 6.24 7.11 8.22
C ALA A 39 6.30 6.58 6.77
N VAL A 40 5.54 7.20 5.89
CA VAL A 40 5.54 6.91 4.44
C VAL A 40 5.43 8.20 3.65
N HIS A 41 6.25 8.32 2.61
CA HIS A 41 6.12 9.30 1.53
C HIS A 41 5.81 8.56 0.24
N VAL A 42 4.78 9.01 -0.46
CA VAL A 42 4.40 8.46 -1.78
C VAL A 42 4.59 9.53 -2.86
N TYR A 43 5.06 9.09 -4.01
CA TYR A 43 5.30 9.89 -5.20
C TYR A 43 4.49 9.29 -6.35
N VAL A 44 3.69 10.10 -7.03
CA VAL A 44 2.74 9.63 -8.05
C VAL A 44 3.05 10.31 -9.38
N SER A 45 3.18 9.53 -10.44
CA SER A 45 3.03 10.04 -11.80
C SER A 45 1.60 9.84 -12.29
N ARG A 46 0.94 10.94 -12.67
CA ARG A 46 -0.42 10.90 -13.22
C ARG A 46 -0.47 10.25 -14.59
N LYS A 47 0.65 10.27 -15.32
CA LYS A 47 0.77 9.59 -16.61
C LYS A 47 1.05 8.11 -16.37
N GLY A 48 -0.01 7.33 -16.18
CA GLY A 48 0.07 5.88 -15.98
C GLY A 48 -0.11 5.44 -14.54
N MET A 49 -0.32 6.35 -13.59
CA MET A 49 -0.53 6.02 -12.17
C MET A 49 0.64 5.20 -11.58
N ASP A 50 1.86 5.54 -12.00
CA ASP A 50 3.06 4.91 -11.44
C ASP A 50 3.33 5.52 -10.06
N VAL A 51 3.45 4.66 -9.05
CA VAL A 51 3.69 5.08 -7.67
C VAL A 51 5.04 4.55 -7.19
N TYR A 52 5.79 5.44 -6.55
CA TYR A 52 7.03 5.14 -5.85
C TYR A 52 6.94 5.63 -4.42
N TYR A 53 7.73 5.07 -3.51
CA TYR A 53 7.59 5.40 -2.10
C TYR A 53 8.88 5.31 -1.31
N GLU A 54 8.95 6.08 -0.23
CA GLU A 54 9.92 5.93 0.85
C GLU A 54 9.16 5.60 2.13
N THR A 55 9.61 4.58 2.87
CA THR A 55 8.96 4.18 4.14
C THR A 55 10.00 4.04 5.24
N GLU A 56 9.69 4.58 6.40
CA GLU A 56 10.31 4.20 7.67
C GLU A 56 9.26 3.46 8.48
N GLY A 57 9.24 2.13 8.42
CA GLY A 57 8.21 1.39 9.14
C GLY A 57 8.40 -0.11 9.10
N CYS A 58 7.45 -0.82 9.72
CA CYS A 58 7.53 -2.28 9.80
C CYS A 58 7.37 -2.97 8.43
N ALA A 59 7.77 -4.25 8.34
CA ALA A 59 7.69 -5.06 7.13
C ALA A 59 6.30 -5.06 6.45
N ILE A 60 5.23 -4.96 7.23
CA ILE A 60 3.86 -4.89 6.70
C ILE A 60 3.61 -3.59 5.95
N MET A 61 4.08 -2.46 6.49
CA MET A 61 3.91 -1.17 5.84
C MET A 61 4.67 -1.12 4.53
N ASN A 62 5.92 -1.58 4.54
CA ASN A 62 6.76 -1.61 3.35
C ASN A 62 6.17 -2.55 2.28
N ALA A 63 5.74 -3.75 2.65
CA ALA A 63 5.07 -4.67 1.72
C ALA A 63 3.73 -4.14 1.21
N SER A 64 2.94 -3.47 2.06
CA SER A 64 1.67 -2.85 1.65
C SER A 64 1.90 -1.72 0.65
N ALA A 65 2.92 -0.88 0.87
CA ALA A 65 3.29 0.18 -0.06
C ALA A 65 3.73 -0.37 -1.43
N ASP A 66 4.54 -1.44 -1.45
CA ASP A 66 4.98 -2.06 -2.71
C ASP A 66 3.83 -2.71 -3.49
N LEU A 67 2.99 -3.48 -2.78
CA LEU A 67 1.81 -4.11 -3.39
C LEU A 67 0.77 -3.09 -3.84
N MET A 68 0.61 -1.99 -3.10
CA MET A 68 -0.23 -0.87 -3.51
C MET A 68 0.28 -0.26 -4.80
N ALA A 69 1.57 0.04 -4.90
CA ALA A 69 2.17 0.63 -6.10
C ALA A 69 1.94 -0.24 -7.35
N ASP A 70 2.15 -1.55 -7.23
CA ASP A 70 1.83 -2.52 -8.28
C ASP A 70 0.33 -2.53 -8.63
N ALA A 71 -0.53 -2.54 -7.61
CA ALA A 71 -1.96 -2.64 -7.80
C ALA A 71 -2.56 -1.41 -8.48
N VAL A 72 -2.00 -0.22 -8.28
CA VAL A 72 -2.55 1.03 -8.83
C VAL A 72 -1.99 1.40 -10.21
N ALA A 73 -0.90 0.77 -10.63
CA ALA A 73 -0.28 1.02 -11.93
C ALA A 73 -1.27 0.84 -13.08
N GLY A 74 -1.30 1.83 -13.98
CA GLY A 74 -2.16 1.89 -15.16
C GLY A 74 -3.63 2.25 -14.88
N LYS A 75 -4.02 2.50 -13.62
CA LYS A 75 -5.43 2.75 -13.25
C LYS A 75 -5.82 4.21 -13.26
N THR A 76 -7.12 4.47 -13.38
CA THR A 76 -7.68 5.82 -13.20
C THR A 76 -7.82 6.16 -11.71
N PRO A 77 -7.89 7.44 -11.32
CA PRO A 77 -8.11 7.83 -9.93
C PRO A 77 -9.34 7.16 -9.28
N GLU A 78 -10.43 7.01 -10.02
CA GLU A 78 -11.66 6.37 -9.54
C GLU A 78 -11.45 4.87 -9.28
N GLN A 79 -10.65 4.21 -10.11
CA GLN A 79 -10.28 2.80 -9.90
C GLN A 79 -9.34 2.63 -8.69
N VAL A 80 -8.45 3.60 -8.45
CA VAL A 80 -7.59 3.61 -7.26
C VAL A 80 -8.41 3.82 -6.00
N GLU A 81 -9.40 4.71 -6.02
CA GLU A 81 -10.34 4.92 -4.90
C GLU A 81 -11.13 3.63 -4.60
N GLN A 82 -11.64 2.95 -5.63
CA GLN A 82 -12.34 1.68 -5.44
C GLN A 82 -11.41 0.60 -4.84
N LEU A 83 -10.17 0.49 -5.33
CA LEU A 83 -9.19 -0.44 -4.76
C LEU A 83 -8.87 -0.14 -3.30
N HIS A 84 -8.78 1.15 -2.94
CA HIS A 84 -8.56 1.54 -1.56
C HIS A 84 -9.69 1.04 -0.66
N HIS A 85 -10.95 1.24 -1.06
CA HIS A 85 -12.10 0.73 -0.31
C HIS A 85 -12.12 -0.80 -0.20
N ASP A 86 -11.82 -1.50 -1.29
CA ASP A 86 -11.76 -2.96 -1.29
C ASP A 86 -10.62 -3.47 -0.39
N PHE A 87 -9.48 -2.79 -0.41
CA PHE A 87 -8.34 -3.10 0.46
C PHE A 87 -8.65 -2.86 1.94
N GLU A 88 -9.33 -1.75 2.29
CA GLU A 88 -9.79 -1.51 3.65
C GLU A 88 -10.73 -2.61 4.14
N LYS A 89 -11.67 -3.04 3.29
CA LYS A 89 -12.56 -4.17 3.59
C LYS A 89 -11.77 -5.46 3.81
N LEU A 90 -10.79 -5.75 2.95
CA LEU A 90 -9.94 -6.94 3.07
C LEU A 90 -9.23 -6.99 4.42
N VAL A 91 -8.52 -5.92 4.81
CA VAL A 91 -7.71 -5.95 6.05
C VAL A 91 -8.53 -5.86 7.33
N THR A 92 -9.80 -5.45 7.25
CA THR A 92 -10.72 -5.37 8.40
C THR A 92 -11.56 -6.62 8.58
N THR A 93 -11.99 -7.25 7.49
CA THR A 93 -12.89 -8.42 7.52
C THR A 93 -12.17 -9.74 7.27
N GLY A 94 -11.03 -9.70 6.57
CA GLY A 94 -10.34 -10.89 6.08
C GLY A 94 -11.03 -11.56 4.89
N GLU A 95 -12.07 -10.95 4.33
CA GLU A 95 -12.76 -11.45 3.14
C GLU A 95 -11.89 -11.18 1.90
N GLU A 96 -11.30 -12.26 1.35
CA GLU A 96 -10.53 -12.19 0.12
C GLU A 96 -11.41 -11.74 -1.07
N ASN A 97 -10.83 -10.91 -1.93
CA ASN A 97 -11.46 -10.42 -3.16
C ASN A 97 -10.52 -10.75 -4.35
N PRO A 98 -10.96 -11.57 -5.33
CA PRO A 98 -10.15 -11.87 -6.51
C PRO A 98 -9.62 -10.63 -7.25
N ASP A 99 -10.37 -9.52 -7.24
CA ASP A 99 -9.98 -8.28 -7.92
C ASP A 99 -8.80 -7.56 -7.24
N LEU A 100 -8.52 -7.88 -5.97
CA LEU A 100 -7.38 -7.37 -5.22
C LEU A 100 -6.06 -8.11 -5.54
N GLY A 101 -6.11 -9.25 -6.24
CA GLY A 101 -4.92 -9.98 -6.67
C GLY A 101 -3.96 -10.29 -5.53
N GLU A 102 -2.69 -9.86 -5.65
CA GLU A 102 -1.64 -10.08 -4.65
C GLU A 102 -1.91 -9.41 -3.29
N LEU A 103 -2.75 -8.37 -3.23
CA LEU A 103 -3.10 -7.72 -1.98
C LEU A 103 -3.84 -8.65 -1.01
N ASN A 104 -4.48 -9.73 -1.51
CA ASN A 104 -5.08 -10.77 -0.67
C ASN A 104 -4.07 -11.41 0.31
N ALA A 105 -2.76 -11.27 0.06
CA ALA A 105 -1.74 -11.68 1.01
C ALA A 105 -1.87 -11.00 2.39
N LEU A 106 -2.51 -9.83 2.45
CA LEU A 106 -2.74 -9.05 3.66
C LEU A 106 -4.09 -9.35 4.34
N ALA A 107 -4.90 -10.28 3.83
CA ALA A 107 -6.20 -10.67 4.42
C ALA A 107 -6.08 -11.11 5.89
N GLY A 108 -4.99 -11.81 6.22
CA GLY A 108 -4.72 -12.30 7.58
C GLY A 108 -4.56 -11.19 8.63
N LEU A 109 -4.41 -9.92 8.22
CA LEU A 109 -4.32 -8.79 9.15
C LEU A 109 -5.63 -8.48 9.87
N ALA A 110 -6.76 -9.00 9.39
CA ALA A 110 -8.04 -8.88 10.09
C ALA A 110 -8.00 -9.49 11.51
N ALA A 111 -7.12 -10.48 11.74
CA ALA A 111 -6.88 -11.05 13.07
C ALA A 111 -6.01 -10.17 13.99
N TYR A 112 -5.41 -9.09 13.46
CA TYR A 112 -4.41 -8.26 14.14
C TYR A 112 -4.71 -6.76 13.96
N SER A 113 -5.72 -6.26 14.66
CA SER A 113 -6.19 -4.86 14.57
C SER A 113 -5.08 -3.81 14.72
N SER A 114 -4.07 -4.07 15.55
CA SER A 114 -2.92 -3.17 15.73
C SER A 114 -2.04 -3.02 14.50
N ARG A 115 -2.11 -3.95 13.54
CA ARG A 115 -1.32 -3.95 12.29
C ARG A 115 -2.09 -3.42 11.09
N ILE A 116 -3.42 -3.27 11.20
CA ILE A 116 -4.26 -2.70 10.14
C ILE A 116 -3.77 -1.29 9.79
N ARG A 117 -3.48 -0.46 10.80
CA ARG A 117 -2.97 0.90 10.57
C ARG A 117 -1.64 0.93 9.81
N CYS A 118 -0.75 -0.02 10.07
CA CYS A 118 0.50 -0.14 9.32
C CYS A 118 0.24 -0.46 7.84
N ALA A 119 -0.78 -1.28 7.55
CA ALA A 119 -1.13 -1.67 6.19
C ALA A 119 -1.87 -0.57 5.43
N THR A 120 -2.72 0.23 6.09
CA THR A 120 -3.53 1.27 5.43
C THR A 120 -2.84 2.63 5.31
N LEU A 121 -1.74 2.88 6.04
CA LEU A 121 -1.06 4.18 5.98
C LEU A 121 -0.56 4.56 4.57
N PRO A 122 0.07 3.66 3.77
CA PRO A 122 0.48 3.99 2.40
C PRO A 122 -0.71 4.39 1.51
N TRP A 123 -1.86 3.74 1.68
CA TRP A 123 -3.07 4.03 0.92
C TRP A 123 -3.68 5.39 1.29
N SER A 124 -3.62 5.75 2.58
CA SER A 124 -4.03 7.08 3.03
C SER A 124 -3.14 8.18 2.43
N ALA A 125 -1.82 7.94 2.37
CA ALA A 125 -0.88 8.87 1.74
C ALA A 125 -1.12 8.98 0.22
N LEU A 126 -1.46 7.87 -0.46
CA LEU A 126 -1.83 7.89 -1.88
C LEU A 126 -3.11 8.69 -2.12
N ALA A 127 -4.14 8.47 -1.29
CA ALA A 127 -5.39 9.23 -1.38
C ALA A 127 -5.13 10.74 -1.17
N GLU A 128 -4.28 11.11 -0.21
CA GLU A 128 -3.85 12.50 -0.02
C GLU A 128 -3.18 13.08 -1.28
N ALA A 129 -2.25 12.33 -1.88
CA ALA A 129 -1.55 12.73 -3.10
C ALA A 129 -2.49 12.95 -4.29
N LEU A 130 -3.57 12.17 -4.37
CA LEU A 130 -4.54 12.27 -5.46
C LEU A 130 -5.57 13.39 -5.24
N HIS A 131 -5.87 13.75 -3.99
CA HIS A 131 -6.84 14.79 -3.63
C HIS A 131 -6.24 16.21 -3.59
N HIS A 132 -4.97 16.38 -3.20
CA HIS A 132 -4.32 17.68 -3.19
C HIS A 132 -3.69 17.99 -4.55
N VAL A 133 -4.42 18.76 -5.35
CA VAL A 133 -3.98 19.35 -6.64
C VAL A 133 -3.86 20.85 -6.50
#